data_AF-A0A8H7C173-F1
#
_entry.id   AF-A0A8H7C173-F1
#
_cell.length_a   1.000
_cell.length_b   1.000
_cell.length_c   1.000
_cell.angle_alpha   90.00
_cell.angle_beta   90.00
_cell.angle_gamma   90.00
#
_symmetry.space_group_name_H-M   'P 1'
#
loop_
_entity.id
_entity.type
_entity.pdbx_description
1 polymer ?
#
loop_
_entity_poly.entity_id
_entity_poly.type
_entity_poly.pdbx_seq_one_letter_code
_entity_poly.pdbx_strand_id
1 'polypeptide(L)'
;MFSSKTIAVAVAAFFAQSALVAAADCSRTYTVKEGDICDSISSSQQSSTYQLAVSNQGAIDSSCSNLMPGQQICLATTAAEDCTDVYVVQPDDTCDGISSMKSLNSTILRLNNPQINEACDNIYVGEVMCVGSSVKVPPAPAGEIPATTIPATAAPAVPTATKAPSHDNAAAPAPPAPTPTPAPQHEEEHDENEDEEDEDEEDLPFCDEI
;
A
#
# COMPACT_ATOMS: atom_id res chain seq x y z
N MET A 1 74.87 -12.31 -23.79
CA MET A 1 73.63 -11.49 -23.74
C MET A 1 72.50 -12.37 -23.25
N PHE A 2 71.44 -11.76 -22.70
CA PHE A 2 70.25 -12.35 -22.04
C PHE A 2 70.26 -12.28 -20.50
N SER A 3 69.95 -11.06 -20.02
CA SER A 3 69.54 -10.77 -18.64
C SER A 3 68.20 -11.41 -18.31
N SER A 4 68.14 -12.16 -17.21
CA SER A 4 66.88 -12.56 -16.57
C SER A 4 66.31 -11.39 -15.78
N LYS A 5 65.13 -10.90 -16.17
CA LYS A 5 64.35 -9.93 -15.40
C LYS A 5 63.31 -10.68 -14.58
N THR A 6 63.43 -10.66 -13.27
CA THR A 6 62.39 -11.09 -12.35
C THR A 6 61.27 -10.04 -12.35
N ILE A 7 60.05 -10.46 -12.68
CA ILE A 7 58.85 -9.62 -12.60
C ILE A 7 58.22 -9.87 -11.23
N ALA A 8 58.34 -8.90 -10.34
CA ALA A 8 57.61 -8.91 -9.07
C ALA A 8 56.13 -8.62 -9.36
N VAL A 9 55.28 -9.63 -9.20
CA VAL A 9 53.82 -9.48 -9.25
C VAL A 9 53.39 -8.87 -7.93
N ALA A 10 53.12 -7.56 -7.93
CA ALA A 10 52.51 -6.87 -6.81
C ALA A 10 51.04 -7.34 -6.70
N VAL A 11 50.73 -8.13 -5.66
CA VAL A 11 49.37 -8.48 -5.30
C VAL A 11 48.72 -7.21 -4.74
N ALA A 12 47.96 -6.50 -5.58
CA ALA A 12 47.14 -5.38 -5.15
C ALA A 12 46.03 -5.93 -4.24
N ALA A 13 46.17 -5.69 -2.93
CA ALA A 13 45.09 -5.93 -1.98
C ALA A 13 43.93 -5.00 -2.34
N PHE A 14 42.84 -5.56 -2.85
CA PHE A 14 41.55 -4.88 -2.94
C PHE A 14 41.07 -4.65 -1.50
N PHE A 15 41.37 -3.47 -0.97
CA PHE A 15 40.69 -2.99 0.23
C PHE A 15 39.23 -2.75 -0.17
N ALA A 16 38.35 -3.66 0.22
CA ALA A 16 36.92 -3.40 0.24
C ALA A 16 36.70 -2.19 1.15
N GLN A 17 36.54 -1.01 0.55
CA GLN A 17 36.11 0.18 1.26
C GLN A 17 34.69 -0.12 1.74
N SER A 18 34.60 -0.56 2.99
CA SER A 18 33.34 -0.64 3.70
C SER A 18 32.87 0.79 3.86
N ALA A 19 32.02 1.25 2.95
CA ALA A 19 31.26 2.48 3.16
C ALA A 19 30.47 2.25 4.44
N LEU A 20 30.90 2.88 5.53
CA LEU A 20 30.06 3.06 6.71
C LEU A 20 28.95 4.02 6.30
N VAL A 21 27.91 3.48 5.68
CA VAL A 21 26.58 4.06 5.76
C VAL A 21 26.31 4.13 7.26
N ALA A 22 26.06 5.35 7.77
CA ALA A 22 25.55 5.52 9.12
C ALA A 22 24.36 4.58 9.26
N ALA A 23 24.54 3.49 10.02
CA ALA A 23 23.48 2.54 10.22
C ALA A 23 22.33 3.35 10.84
N ALA A 24 21.24 3.52 10.09
CA ALA A 24 19.98 3.83 10.72
C ALA A 24 19.84 2.84 11.87
N ASP A 25 19.49 3.34 13.07
CA ASP A 25 19.21 2.47 14.21
C ASP A 25 18.33 1.35 13.70
N CYS A 26 18.81 0.11 13.76
CA CYS A 26 18.12 -1.04 13.19
C CYS A 26 17.86 -2.03 14.31
N SER A 27 16.65 -1.95 14.87
CA SER A 27 16.20 -2.80 15.97
C SER A 27 16.03 -4.26 15.57
N ARG A 28 15.73 -4.53 14.29
CA ARG A 28 15.51 -5.89 13.78
C ARG A 28 16.14 -6.05 12.41
N THR A 29 17.04 -7.03 12.29
CA THR A 29 17.80 -7.31 11.06
C THR A 29 17.43 -8.67 10.46
N TYR A 30 17.71 -8.81 9.17
CA TYR A 30 17.63 -10.07 8.45
C TYR A 30 18.86 -10.26 7.57
N THR A 31 19.30 -11.51 7.43
CA THR A 31 20.38 -11.87 6.49
C THR A 31 19.75 -12.49 5.25
N VAL A 32 19.92 -11.81 4.12
CA VAL A 32 19.43 -12.25 2.80
C VAL A 32 19.98 -13.63 2.49
N LYS A 33 19.10 -14.53 2.06
CA LYS A 33 19.41 -15.87 1.60
C LYS A 33 19.34 -15.94 0.08
N GLU A 34 19.92 -17.01 -0.46
CA GLU A 34 19.81 -17.29 -1.90
C GLU A 34 18.35 -17.52 -2.31
N GLY A 35 17.91 -16.80 -3.34
CA GLY A 35 16.53 -16.84 -3.84
C GLY A 35 15.55 -15.89 -3.16
N ASP A 36 15.99 -15.14 -2.15
CA ASP A 36 15.12 -14.15 -1.50
C ASP A 36 14.79 -12.98 -2.44
N ILE A 37 13.54 -12.55 -2.37
CA ILE A 37 13.02 -11.27 -2.89
C ILE A 37 12.34 -10.49 -1.76
N CYS A 38 12.17 -9.18 -1.91
CA CYS A 38 11.57 -8.34 -0.87
C CYS A 38 10.24 -8.88 -0.34
N ASP A 39 9.31 -9.28 -1.21
CA ASP A 39 8.00 -9.78 -0.76
C ASP A 39 8.10 -11.11 0.01
N SER A 40 9.02 -12.00 -0.38
CA SER A 40 9.27 -13.26 0.34
C SER A 40 9.93 -13.03 1.71
N ILE A 41 10.81 -12.04 1.81
CA ILE A 41 11.40 -11.63 3.08
C ILE A 41 10.31 -11.00 3.95
N SER A 42 9.59 -10.01 3.42
CA SER A 42 8.51 -9.30 4.11
C SER A 42 7.46 -10.25 4.68
N SER A 43 6.99 -11.21 3.88
CA SER A 43 5.98 -12.18 4.30
C SER A 43 6.52 -13.18 5.33
N SER A 44 7.74 -13.69 5.15
CA SER A 44 8.33 -14.66 6.09
C SER A 44 8.83 -14.04 7.39
N GLN A 45 9.24 -12.78 7.35
CA GLN A 45 9.80 -12.05 8.48
C GLN A 45 8.79 -11.12 9.13
N GLN A 46 7.53 -11.07 8.68
CA GLN A 46 6.52 -10.17 9.23
C GLN A 46 7.00 -8.71 9.26
N SER A 47 7.34 -8.19 8.09
CA SER A 47 7.67 -6.78 7.86
C SER A 47 6.93 -6.35 6.62
N SER A 48 6.27 -5.20 6.61
CA SER A 48 5.62 -4.73 5.38
C SER A 48 6.67 -4.46 4.29
N THR A 49 6.28 -4.62 3.02
CA THR A 49 7.16 -4.32 1.89
C THR A 49 7.58 -2.84 1.90
N TYR A 50 6.68 -1.94 2.33
CA TYR A 50 6.98 -0.52 2.54
C TYR A 50 8.09 -0.30 3.57
N GLN A 51 7.94 -0.89 4.76
CA GLN A 51 8.90 -0.73 5.84
C GLN A 51 10.28 -1.27 5.44
N LEU A 52 10.31 -2.40 4.75
CA LEU A 52 11.55 -2.98 4.22
C LEU A 52 12.23 -2.02 3.23
N ALA A 53 11.48 -1.42 2.32
CA ALA A 53 12.02 -0.48 1.34
C ALA A 53 12.58 0.79 2.01
N VAL A 54 11.82 1.41 2.92
CA VAL A 54 12.22 2.66 3.59
C VAL A 54 13.41 2.45 4.52
N SER A 55 13.41 1.37 5.31
CA SER A 55 14.48 1.10 6.29
C SER A 55 15.82 0.77 5.63
N ASN A 56 15.82 0.47 4.33
CA ASN A 56 17.00 0.15 3.54
C ASN A 56 17.19 1.09 2.35
N GLN A 57 16.64 2.31 2.44
CA GLN A 57 16.74 3.27 1.34
C GLN A 57 18.21 3.52 0.96
N GLY A 58 18.50 3.46 -0.34
CA GLY A 58 19.85 3.59 -0.88
C GLY A 58 20.70 2.32 -0.84
N ALA A 59 20.28 1.30 -0.07
CA ALA A 59 20.90 -0.03 -0.06
C ALA A 59 20.11 -1.05 -0.89
N ILE A 60 18.78 -0.97 -0.88
CA ILE A 60 17.88 -1.76 -1.75
C ILE A 60 17.29 -0.83 -2.79
N ASP A 61 17.32 -1.23 -4.07
CA ASP A 61 16.69 -0.49 -5.15
C ASP A 61 15.16 -0.65 -5.14
N SER A 62 14.45 0.24 -5.82
CA SER A 62 12.98 0.24 -5.81
C SER A 62 12.34 -1.01 -6.41
N SER A 63 13.07 -1.75 -7.25
CA SER A 63 12.64 -3.02 -7.85
C SER A 63 13.03 -4.24 -7.03
N CYS A 64 13.73 -4.04 -5.90
CA CYS A 64 14.32 -5.08 -5.08
C CYS A 64 15.19 -6.08 -5.87
N SER A 65 15.90 -5.60 -6.89
CA SER A 65 16.65 -6.46 -7.83
C SER A 65 18.11 -6.69 -7.42
N ASN A 66 18.60 -5.93 -6.44
CA ASN A 66 20.00 -5.87 -6.05
C ASN A 66 20.34 -6.59 -4.73
N LEU A 67 19.43 -7.45 -4.24
CA LEU A 67 19.69 -8.26 -3.04
C LEU A 67 20.85 -9.24 -3.27
N MET A 68 21.77 -9.32 -2.31
CA MET A 68 22.88 -10.28 -2.35
C MET A 68 22.81 -11.27 -1.18
N PRO A 69 22.96 -12.58 -1.40
CA PRO A 69 23.05 -13.54 -0.30
C PRO A 69 24.15 -13.19 0.70
N GLY A 70 23.83 -13.22 1.99
CA GLY A 70 24.70 -12.79 3.08
C GLY A 70 24.63 -11.29 3.40
N GLN A 71 23.96 -10.48 2.58
CA GLN A 71 23.70 -9.07 2.89
C GLN A 71 22.81 -8.96 4.13
N GLN A 72 23.20 -8.10 5.07
CA GLN A 72 22.35 -7.75 6.20
C GLN A 72 21.47 -6.56 5.81
N ILE A 73 20.16 -6.70 6.02
CA ILE A 73 19.15 -5.67 5.76
C ILE A 73 18.36 -5.39 7.03
N CYS A 74 17.76 -4.20 7.10
CA CYS A 74 16.95 -3.77 8.21
C CYS A 74 15.47 -4.09 8.00
N LEU A 75 14.85 -4.80 8.92
CA LEU A 75 13.41 -5.05 8.91
C LEU A 75 12.65 -3.93 9.62
N ALA A 76 13.23 -3.36 10.69
CA ALA A 76 12.63 -2.23 11.39
C ALA A 76 13.69 -1.38 12.09
N THR A 77 13.59 -0.07 11.92
CA THR A 77 14.50 0.88 12.53
C THR A 77 14.33 0.91 14.06
N THR A 78 13.08 1.05 14.51
CA THR A 78 12.75 1.05 15.94
C THR A 78 11.62 0.06 16.25
N ALA A 79 11.55 -0.41 17.50
CA ALA A 79 10.45 -1.25 17.97
C ALA A 79 9.08 -0.52 17.95
N ALA A 80 9.08 0.81 17.97
CA ALA A 80 7.86 1.60 17.88
C ALA A 80 7.27 1.54 16.47
N GLU A 81 8.12 1.44 15.44
CA GLU A 81 7.72 1.44 14.03
C GLU A 81 7.56 0.01 13.48
N ASP A 82 8.18 -1.00 14.10
CA ASP A 82 8.14 -2.40 13.65
C ASP A 82 6.71 -2.92 13.50
N CYS A 83 6.28 -3.14 12.25
CA CYS A 83 4.96 -3.66 11.94
C CYS A 83 5.01 -5.17 11.71
N THR A 84 4.72 -5.92 12.76
CA THR A 84 4.71 -7.39 12.75
C THR A 84 3.35 -8.00 12.43
N ASP A 85 2.28 -7.20 12.50
CA ASP A 85 0.96 -7.56 12.00
C ASP A 85 0.88 -7.20 10.51
N VAL A 86 1.09 -8.20 9.66
CA VAL A 86 1.10 -8.04 8.21
C VAL A 86 0.04 -8.87 7.50
N TYR A 87 -0.31 -8.44 6.29
CA TYR A 87 -1.21 -9.14 5.39
C TYR A 87 -0.60 -9.24 4.01
N VAL A 88 -0.65 -10.42 3.41
CA VAL A 88 -0.21 -10.65 2.03
C VAL A 88 -1.41 -10.48 1.12
N VAL A 89 -1.35 -9.49 0.22
CA VAL A 89 -2.40 -9.18 -0.75
C VAL A 89 -2.69 -10.40 -1.62
N GLN A 90 -3.97 -10.73 -1.74
CA GLN A 90 -4.52 -11.83 -2.52
C GLN A 90 -5.20 -11.30 -3.79
N PRO A 91 -5.51 -12.19 -4.75
CA PRO A 91 -6.37 -11.83 -5.87
C PRO A 91 -7.71 -11.26 -5.40
N ASP A 92 -8.21 -10.25 -6.12
CA ASP A 92 -9.47 -9.53 -5.88
C ASP A 92 -9.53 -8.70 -4.58
N ASP A 93 -8.40 -8.53 -3.88
CA ASP A 93 -8.35 -7.67 -2.70
C ASP A 93 -8.47 -6.18 -3.05
N THR A 94 -9.16 -5.44 -2.18
CA THR A 94 -9.23 -3.98 -2.17
C THR A 94 -8.83 -3.47 -0.78
N CYS A 95 -8.38 -2.21 -0.68
CA CYS A 95 -8.10 -1.60 0.63
C CYS A 95 -9.30 -1.71 1.59
N ASP A 96 -10.51 -1.43 1.11
CA ASP A 96 -11.73 -1.48 1.94
C ASP A 96 -12.05 -2.90 2.39
N GLY A 97 -11.86 -3.89 1.50
CA GLY A 97 -12.01 -5.30 1.82
C GLY A 97 -11.03 -5.76 2.90
N ILE A 98 -9.75 -5.40 2.75
CA ILE A 98 -8.70 -5.70 3.73
C ILE A 98 -9.00 -5.01 5.06
N SER A 99 -9.33 -3.72 5.05
CA SER A 99 -9.69 -2.96 6.26
C SER A 99 -10.88 -3.61 6.99
N SER A 100 -11.93 -3.98 6.26
CA SER A 100 -13.11 -4.62 6.85
C SER A 100 -12.77 -5.99 7.44
N MET A 101 -12.04 -6.83 6.69
CA MET A 101 -11.63 -8.17 7.11
C MET A 101 -10.73 -8.13 8.35
N LYS A 102 -9.84 -7.13 8.44
CA LYS A 102 -8.92 -6.94 9.56
C LYS A 102 -9.51 -6.09 10.70
N SER A 103 -10.75 -5.61 10.57
CA SER A 103 -11.38 -4.69 11.52
C SER A 103 -10.52 -3.44 11.78
N LEU A 104 -9.93 -2.89 10.73
CA LEU A 104 -9.04 -1.75 10.78
C LEU A 104 -9.71 -0.47 10.30
N ASN A 105 -9.35 0.63 10.95
CA ASN A 105 -9.60 1.96 10.44
C ASN A 105 -8.80 2.17 9.13
N SER A 106 -9.47 2.58 8.06
CA SER A 106 -8.83 2.80 6.75
C SER A 106 -7.72 3.87 6.82
N THR A 107 -7.88 4.92 7.61
CA THR A 107 -6.82 5.92 7.85
C THR A 107 -5.57 5.29 8.45
N ILE A 108 -5.70 4.39 9.43
CA ILE A 108 -4.55 3.68 10.00
C ILE A 108 -3.89 2.77 8.95
N LEU A 109 -4.68 2.06 8.14
CA LEU A 109 -4.14 1.25 7.03
C LEU A 109 -3.31 2.14 6.08
N ARG A 110 -3.80 3.33 5.74
CA ARG A 110 -3.10 4.26 4.84
C ARG A 110 -1.85 4.87 5.46
N LEU A 111 -1.90 5.25 6.73
CA LEU A 111 -0.72 5.75 7.45
C LEU A 111 0.37 4.69 7.54
N ASN A 112 0.00 3.43 7.72
CA ASN A 112 0.92 2.30 7.80
C ASN A 112 1.45 1.83 6.44
N ASN A 113 0.79 2.24 5.35
CA ASN A 113 1.16 1.88 3.98
C ASN A 113 1.11 3.11 3.06
N PRO A 114 2.01 4.10 3.25
CA PRO A 114 1.99 5.35 2.49
C PRO A 114 2.22 5.19 0.99
N GLN A 115 2.76 4.05 0.54
CA GLN A 115 2.97 3.77 -0.89
C GLN A 115 1.68 3.56 -1.66
N ILE A 116 0.57 3.24 -0.98
CA ILE A 116 -0.71 3.08 -1.64
C ILE A 116 -1.18 4.47 -2.10
N ASN A 117 -1.74 4.58 -3.31
CA ASN A 117 -2.33 5.81 -3.83
C ASN A 117 -3.80 5.97 -3.37
N GLU A 118 -4.40 7.14 -3.53
CA GLU A 118 -5.76 7.40 -3.03
C GLU A 118 -6.81 6.39 -3.53
N ALA A 119 -6.69 5.96 -4.80
CA ALA A 119 -7.59 4.98 -5.41
C ALA A 119 -7.40 3.53 -4.92
N CYS A 120 -6.28 3.22 -4.25
CA CYS A 120 -5.87 1.86 -3.89
C CYS A 120 -5.86 0.89 -5.09
N ASP A 121 -5.53 1.39 -6.27
CA ASP A 121 -5.45 0.57 -7.49
C ASP A 121 -4.01 0.12 -7.80
N ASN A 122 -3.04 0.51 -6.95
CA ASN A 122 -1.63 0.20 -7.10
C ASN A 122 -1.13 -0.96 -6.21
N ILE A 123 -2.04 -1.70 -5.56
CA ILE A 123 -1.71 -2.93 -4.82
C ILE A 123 -1.66 -4.14 -5.74
N TYR A 124 -0.78 -5.09 -5.45
CA TYR A 124 -0.56 -6.29 -6.26
C TYR A 124 -0.52 -7.58 -5.44
N VAL A 125 -0.86 -8.70 -6.07
CA VAL A 125 -0.85 -10.00 -5.43
C VAL A 125 0.56 -10.33 -4.94
N GLY A 126 0.69 -10.65 -3.66
CA GLY A 126 1.97 -10.92 -3.00
C GLY A 126 2.58 -9.73 -2.25
N GLU A 127 2.09 -8.51 -2.46
CA GLU A 127 2.51 -7.35 -1.65
C GLU A 127 2.19 -7.58 -0.17
N VAL A 128 3.11 -7.20 0.72
CA VAL A 128 2.94 -7.39 2.17
C VAL A 128 2.63 -6.05 2.83
N MET A 129 1.39 -5.90 3.27
CA MET A 129 0.88 -4.67 3.87
C MET A 129 0.95 -4.73 5.39
N CYS A 130 1.25 -3.60 6.03
CA CYS A 130 1.12 -3.44 7.47
C CYS A 130 -0.36 -3.28 7.84
N VAL A 131 -0.88 -4.19 8.65
CA VAL A 131 -2.28 -4.24 9.11
C VAL A 131 -2.37 -4.10 10.64
N GLY A 132 -1.37 -3.45 11.25
CA GLY A 132 -1.41 -3.09 12.67
C GLY A 132 -2.53 -2.10 12.97
N SER A 133 -3.16 -2.25 14.14
CA SER A 133 -4.26 -1.36 14.59
C SER A 133 -3.81 -0.01 15.13
N SER A 134 -2.50 0.22 15.20
CA SER A 134 -1.86 1.49 15.56
C SER A 134 -0.89 1.93 14.47
N VAL A 135 -0.49 3.20 14.48
CA VAL A 135 0.54 3.70 13.56
C VAL A 135 1.89 3.01 13.84
N LYS A 136 2.41 2.31 12.83
CA LYS A 136 3.63 1.50 12.79
C LYS A 136 4.35 1.75 11.46
N VAL A 137 4.74 3.00 11.25
CA VAL A 137 5.32 3.46 9.99
C VAL A 137 6.63 4.21 10.26
N PRO A 138 7.75 3.85 9.62
CA PRO A 138 8.96 4.66 9.68
C PRO A 138 8.72 5.98 8.92
N PRO A 139 9.38 7.09 9.31
CA PRO A 139 9.28 8.36 8.61
C PRO A 139 9.60 8.19 7.13
N ALA A 140 8.73 8.71 6.27
CA ALA A 140 9.04 8.78 4.85
C ALA A 140 10.28 9.66 4.64
N PRO A 141 11.21 9.28 3.76
CA PRO A 141 12.33 10.13 3.37
C PRO A 141 11.84 11.48 2.86
N ALA A 142 12.58 12.55 3.16
CA ALA A 142 12.17 13.91 2.81
C ALA A 142 11.99 14.07 1.29
N GLY A 143 10.72 14.10 0.85
CA GLY A 143 10.32 14.44 -0.51
C GLY A 143 9.90 13.28 -1.41
N GLU A 144 10.16 12.03 -1.01
CA GLU A 144 9.78 10.85 -1.81
C GLU A 144 9.32 9.73 -0.88
N ILE A 145 8.06 9.30 -1.05
CA ILE A 145 7.63 7.98 -0.59
C ILE A 145 8.41 7.01 -1.48
N PRO A 146 9.27 6.12 -0.96
CA PRO A 146 9.89 5.10 -1.78
C PRO A 146 8.74 4.28 -2.32
N ALA A 147 8.35 4.53 -3.57
CA ALA A 147 7.45 3.66 -4.26
C ALA A 147 8.20 2.34 -4.34
N THR A 148 7.72 1.34 -3.59
CA THR A 148 8.00 -0.03 -4.01
C THR A 148 7.41 -0.11 -5.40
N THR A 149 8.26 -0.09 -6.42
CA THR A 149 7.75 -0.24 -7.78
C THR A 149 7.10 -1.61 -7.84
N ILE A 150 5.86 -1.66 -8.33
CA ILE A 150 5.17 -2.92 -8.59
C ILE A 150 6.13 -3.77 -9.42
N PRO A 151 6.54 -4.96 -8.94
CA PRO A 151 7.43 -5.82 -9.70
C PRO A 151 6.83 -6.05 -11.09
N ALA A 152 7.63 -5.98 -12.15
CA ALA A 152 7.11 -6.12 -13.52
C ALA A 152 6.41 -7.47 -13.77
N THR A 153 6.70 -8.47 -12.93
CA THR A 153 6.07 -9.80 -12.94
C THR A 153 4.86 -9.92 -12.02
N ALA A 154 4.55 -8.91 -11.20
CA ALA A 154 3.44 -8.95 -10.27
C ALA A 154 2.10 -8.77 -10.99
N ALA A 155 1.10 -9.56 -10.60
CA ALA A 155 -0.27 -9.37 -11.06
C ALA A 155 -0.96 -8.32 -10.17
N PRO A 156 -1.69 -7.35 -10.74
CA PRO A 156 -2.48 -6.42 -9.95
C PRO A 156 -3.51 -7.19 -9.11
N ALA A 157 -3.82 -6.70 -7.91
CA ALA A 157 -4.75 -7.38 -7.00
C ALA A 157 -6.16 -7.42 -7.60
N VAL A 158 -6.65 -6.27 -8.05
CA VAL A 158 -7.87 -6.17 -8.85
C VAL A 158 -7.47 -6.14 -10.32
N PRO A 159 -7.94 -7.08 -11.15
CA PRO A 159 -7.72 -6.98 -12.58
C PRO A 159 -8.37 -5.68 -13.06
N THR A 160 -7.59 -4.80 -13.67
CA THR A 160 -8.15 -3.68 -14.41
C THR A 160 -9.12 -4.30 -15.40
N ALA A 161 -10.40 -3.95 -15.32
CA ALA A 161 -11.37 -4.40 -16.30
C ALA A 161 -10.82 -3.98 -17.67
N THR A 162 -10.19 -4.90 -18.39
CA THR A 162 -9.95 -4.75 -19.81
C THR A 162 -11.34 -4.54 -20.32
N LYS A 163 -11.63 -3.31 -20.76
CA LYS A 163 -12.87 -2.98 -21.44
C LYS A 163 -13.03 -4.10 -22.45
N ALA A 164 -13.96 -5.01 -22.19
CA ALA A 164 -14.20 -6.12 -23.09
C ALA A 164 -14.39 -5.48 -24.47
N PRO A 165 -13.87 -6.06 -25.57
CA PRO A 165 -14.25 -5.59 -26.89
C PRO A 165 -15.77 -5.53 -26.84
N SER A 166 -16.32 -4.33 -27.02
CA SER A 166 -17.75 -4.13 -27.12
C SER A 166 -18.18 -5.05 -28.24
N HIS A 167 -18.71 -6.22 -27.89
CA HIS A 167 -19.58 -6.92 -28.80
C HIS A 167 -20.72 -5.93 -28.96
N ASP A 168 -20.72 -5.22 -30.09
CA ASP A 168 -21.86 -4.49 -30.58
C ASP A 168 -23.04 -5.44 -30.44
N ASN A 169 -23.82 -5.24 -29.38
CA ASN A 169 -25.09 -5.89 -29.23
C ASN A 169 -25.93 -5.34 -30.37
N ALA A 170 -26.03 -6.14 -31.43
CA ALA A 170 -27.17 -6.11 -32.33
C ALA A 170 -28.40 -6.00 -31.43
N ALA A 171 -29.14 -4.90 -31.60
CA ALA A 171 -30.27 -4.53 -30.78
C ALA A 171 -31.17 -5.74 -30.52
N ALA A 172 -31.23 -6.17 -29.26
CA ALA A 172 -32.33 -6.98 -28.79
C ALA A 172 -33.62 -6.17 -29.01
N PRO A 173 -34.70 -6.76 -29.57
CA PRO A 173 -35.94 -6.05 -29.77
C PRO A 173 -36.49 -5.58 -28.42
N ALA A 174 -37.00 -4.34 -28.41
CA ALA A 174 -37.57 -3.69 -27.23
C ALA A 174 -38.62 -4.59 -26.55
N PRO A 175 -38.68 -4.62 -25.21
CA PRO A 175 -39.76 -5.28 -24.50
C PRO A 175 -41.11 -4.61 -24.85
N PRO A 176 -42.21 -5.37 -24.95
CA PRO A 176 -43.53 -4.79 -25.18
C PRO A 176 -43.92 -3.84 -24.03
N ALA A 177 -44.51 -2.71 -24.40
CA ALA A 177 -44.97 -1.67 -23.49
C ALA A 177 -45.90 -2.22 -22.40
N PRO A 178 -45.85 -1.69 -21.17
CA PRO A 178 -46.83 -2.00 -20.15
C PRO A 178 -48.20 -1.43 -20.54
N THR A 179 -49.22 -2.29 -20.48
CA THR A 179 -50.64 -1.93 -20.59
C THR A 179 -51.06 -0.97 -19.45
N PRO A 180 -51.91 0.03 -19.71
CA PRO A 180 -52.37 0.96 -18.69
C PRO A 180 -53.33 0.27 -17.70
N THR A 181 -52.93 0.24 -16.44
CA THR A 181 -53.80 -0.12 -15.31
C THR A 181 -54.80 1.03 -15.04
N PRO A 182 -56.11 0.75 -14.89
CA PRO A 182 -57.08 1.78 -14.53
C PRO A 182 -56.94 2.22 -13.06
N ALA A 183 -57.07 3.53 -12.85
CA ALA A 183 -57.01 4.20 -11.56
C ALA A 183 -58.20 3.82 -10.64
N PRO A 184 -57.98 3.59 -9.33
CA PRO A 184 -59.03 3.71 -8.32
C PRO A 184 -59.13 5.17 -7.83
N GLN A 185 -60.37 5.55 -7.53
CA GLN A 185 -60.79 6.88 -7.17
C GLN A 185 -60.60 7.12 -5.66
N HIS A 186 -60.33 8.39 -5.32
CA HIS A 186 -60.34 8.98 -3.98
C HIS A 186 -61.48 8.49 -3.09
N GLU A 187 -61.17 8.16 -1.84
CA GLU A 187 -62.01 8.50 -0.69
C GLU A 187 -61.11 9.20 0.36
N GLU A 188 -61.53 10.41 0.72
CA GLU A 188 -60.93 11.30 1.69
C GLU A 188 -61.34 10.84 3.09
N GLU A 189 -60.38 10.66 4.01
CA GLU A 189 -60.65 10.86 5.43
C GLU A 189 -59.55 11.72 6.05
N HIS A 190 -60.07 12.80 6.64
CA HIS A 190 -59.47 13.95 7.27
C HIS A 190 -59.33 13.60 8.75
N ASP A 191 -58.14 13.74 9.33
CA ASP A 191 -58.01 13.81 10.78
C ASP A 191 -56.96 14.86 11.16
N GLU A 192 -57.46 15.87 11.83
CA GLU A 192 -56.78 17.06 12.34
C GLU A 192 -56.02 16.68 13.60
N ASN A 193 -54.75 17.10 13.70
CA ASN A 193 -54.17 17.46 14.99
C ASN A 193 -53.24 18.65 14.76
N GLU A 194 -53.80 19.83 14.99
CA GLU A 194 -53.09 21.05 15.37
C GLU A 194 -52.72 20.97 16.86
N ASP A 195 -51.73 21.78 17.26
CA ASP A 195 -51.37 22.29 18.60
C ASP A 195 -49.84 22.22 18.76
N GLU A 196 -49.12 23.26 18.32
CA GLU A 196 -48.70 24.46 19.11
C GLU A 196 -47.25 24.26 19.61
N GLU A 197 -46.29 24.93 18.98
CA GLU A 197 -45.60 26.13 19.51
C GLU A 197 -44.49 25.75 20.49
N ASP A 198 -43.23 25.98 20.11
CA ASP A 198 -42.39 26.90 20.87
C ASP A 198 -41.14 27.24 20.06
N GLU A 199 -40.87 28.53 20.10
CA GLU A 199 -39.85 29.31 19.42
C GLU A 199 -38.46 28.95 19.96
N ASP A 200 -37.39 29.45 19.32
CA ASP A 200 -36.05 29.74 19.87
C ASP A 200 -35.08 29.93 18.69
N GLU A 201 -35.27 31.03 17.96
CA GLU A 201 -34.22 31.66 17.18
C GLU A 201 -33.20 32.30 18.15
N GLU A 202 -31.99 31.75 18.26
CA GLU A 202 -30.88 32.45 18.92
C GLU A 202 -29.62 32.41 18.06
N ASP A 203 -29.53 33.42 17.20
CA ASP A 203 -28.32 34.20 16.88
C ASP A 203 -26.97 33.58 17.29
N LEU A 204 -26.26 32.98 16.33
CA LEU A 204 -24.81 32.82 16.44
C LEU A 204 -24.09 33.83 15.53
N PRO A 205 -23.43 34.85 16.12
CA PRO A 205 -22.87 35.96 15.37
C PRO A 205 -21.64 35.55 14.56
N PHE A 206 -21.59 36.15 13.36
CA PHE A 206 -20.45 36.25 12.46
C PHE A 206 -19.13 36.40 13.23
N CYS A 207 -18.21 35.46 13.02
CA CYS A 207 -16.82 35.63 13.41
C CYS A 207 -16.12 36.45 12.33
N ASP A 208 -16.07 37.76 12.56
CA ASP A 208 -15.22 38.70 11.81
C ASP A 208 -13.73 38.41 12.05
N GLU A 209 -12.99 38.71 10.99
CA GLU A 209 -11.54 38.67 10.81
C GLU A 209 -10.71 39.26 11.96
N ILE A 210 -9.60 38.58 12.30
CA ILE A 210 -8.30 39.18 12.65
C ILE A 210 -7.15 38.28 12.20
#